data_AF-A0AA35WL40-F1
#
_entry.id   AF-A0AA35WL40-F1
#
_cell.length_a   1.000
_cell.length_b   1.000
_cell.length_c   1.000
_cell.angle_alpha   90.00
_cell.angle_beta   90.00
_cell.angle_gamma   90.00
#
_symmetry.space_group_name_H-M   'P 1'
#
loop_
_entity.id
_entity.type
_entity.pdbx_description
1 polymer ?
#
loop_
_entity_poly.entity_id
_entity_poly.type
_entity_poly.pdbx_seq_one_letter_code
_entity_poly.pdbx_strand_id
1 'polypeptide(L)'
;MATEAASSSEEGPSAMAVGPPTDVEQVRAYMLRILPVMLEEDVLPDMSTMESAVKAADARLKKFAEDPQERALLVLRTLPPETEEEEGEGASTGGATSFRPAYEVQLGLNYKPTRCIGVAFIKRGAILEADKSVRLQLRVMNFSEDSPFVTFHSYVRDVVTPYFNSYVQSTKKATEGDKLVPSVQKKMNELEVGLLHLQQNIDIPEISLTIHSTISASVKKAAEAGKKSTVEELGPLLSDSSFLNALQKDVSRWIREIQKVTRLERDASSGTALQETSFWMNLEHALSKIHSRRHSPEVQLTLDVLKAGKRFHATVSFDADTGLKEAQDKVNDYSPLMKDFPVNELLAAGTLETIKLAVAAVYSHLRKIRTTSYPAQRAIYLVEAISRDLNTQLLKVLGMYKLMLVTYEEFEQVMGQCFGVFNTWDEEYDKFTSQLREMSKKKREETLKFSWRANSAHKRLQERVTKMIEWVLHSDSCVLRCVYRR
;
A
#
# COMPACT_ATOMS: atom_id res chain seq x y z
N MET A 1 53.92 -15.11 -50.55
CA MET A 1 54.13 -15.22 -49.08
C MET A 1 53.94 -13.83 -48.52
N ALA A 2 52.71 -13.56 -48.07
CA ALA A 2 52.29 -12.31 -47.47
C ALA A 2 52.31 -12.48 -45.95
N THR A 3 52.89 -11.51 -45.24
CA THR A 3 52.69 -11.25 -43.81
C THR A 3 53.02 -9.78 -43.56
N GLU A 4 52.02 -8.92 -43.73
CA GLU A 4 51.99 -7.58 -43.15
C GLU A 4 50.98 -7.63 -42.00
N ALA A 5 51.42 -7.22 -40.82
CA ALA A 5 50.65 -7.22 -39.60
C ALA A 5 49.59 -6.09 -39.64
N ALA A 6 48.31 -6.47 -39.72
CA ALA A 6 47.20 -5.55 -39.51
C ALA A 6 46.93 -5.43 -38.00
N SER A 7 47.24 -4.26 -37.43
CA SER A 7 46.77 -3.85 -36.11
C SER A 7 45.28 -3.50 -36.17
N SER A 8 44.43 -4.41 -35.70
CA SER A 8 43.02 -4.11 -35.43
C SER A 8 42.92 -3.30 -34.14
N SER A 9 42.81 -1.98 -34.27
CA SER A 9 42.40 -1.08 -33.20
C SER A 9 40.98 -1.44 -32.73
N GLU A 10 40.86 -1.81 -31.46
CA GLU A 10 39.61 -1.98 -30.75
C GLU A 10 38.81 -0.66 -30.77
N GLU A 11 37.62 -0.68 -31.37
CA GLU A 11 36.62 0.38 -31.23
C GLU A 11 36.12 0.40 -29.78
N GLY A 12 36.64 1.35 -29.00
CA GLY A 12 36.06 1.73 -27.72
C GLY A 12 34.65 2.32 -27.91
N PRO A 13 33.77 2.24 -26.90
CA PRO A 13 32.41 2.76 -26.99
C PRO A 13 32.46 4.26 -27.27
N SER A 14 31.88 4.65 -28.40
CA SER A 14 31.77 6.04 -28.87
C SER A 14 31.31 6.96 -27.74
N ALA A 15 32.19 7.86 -27.31
CA ALA A 15 31.87 8.91 -26.36
C ALA A 15 30.76 9.76 -26.97
N MET A 16 29.57 9.74 -26.35
CA MET A 16 28.46 10.61 -26.74
C MET A 16 28.96 12.06 -26.74
N ALA A 17 28.95 12.70 -27.91
CA ALA A 17 29.24 14.12 -28.05
C ALA A 17 28.21 14.91 -27.22
N VAL A 18 28.65 15.45 -26.10
CA VAL A 18 27.86 16.33 -25.25
C VAL A 18 27.78 17.69 -25.96
N GLY A 19 26.63 18.00 -26.57
CA GLY A 19 26.35 19.31 -27.12
C GLY A 19 26.34 20.40 -26.04
N PRO A 20 26.44 21.69 -26.40
CA PRO A 20 26.43 22.79 -25.42
C PRO A 20 25.14 22.77 -24.59
N PRO A 21 25.21 23.16 -23.30
CA PRO A 21 24.04 23.18 -22.42
C PRO A 21 22.95 24.12 -22.98
N THR A 22 21.70 23.69 -22.92
CA THR A 22 20.55 24.48 -23.37
C THR A 22 20.42 25.77 -22.57
N ASP A 23 20.01 26.84 -23.24
CA ASP A 23 19.73 28.13 -22.60
C ASP A 23 18.59 28.02 -21.56
N VAL A 24 18.80 28.64 -20.40
CA VAL A 24 17.86 28.66 -19.27
C VAL A 24 16.53 29.30 -19.68
N GLU A 25 16.56 30.24 -20.63
CA GLU A 25 15.35 30.88 -21.16
C GLU A 25 14.43 29.90 -21.91
N GLN A 26 15.00 28.95 -22.65
CA GLN A 26 14.22 27.95 -23.37
C GLN A 26 13.61 26.92 -22.40
N VAL A 27 14.35 26.54 -21.36
CA VAL A 27 13.84 25.66 -20.29
C VAL A 27 12.73 26.34 -19.51
N ARG A 28 12.91 27.61 -19.14
CA ARG A 28 11.90 28.44 -18.47
C ARG A 28 10.63 28.57 -19.32
N ALA A 29 10.76 28.92 -20.60
CA ALA A 29 9.62 29.09 -21.50
C ALA A 29 8.82 27.78 -21.65
N TYR A 30 9.51 26.64 -21.70
CA TYR A 30 8.87 25.33 -21.74
C TYR A 30 8.14 25.00 -20.42
N MET A 31 8.74 25.29 -19.26
CA MET A 31 8.11 25.07 -17.96
C MET A 31 6.87 25.95 -17.75
N LEU A 32 6.95 27.24 -18.07
CA LEU A 32 5.83 28.18 -17.94
C LEU A 32 4.64 27.83 -18.84
N ARG A 33 4.86 27.05 -19.90
CA ARG A 33 3.78 26.53 -20.75
C ARG A 33 3.08 25.30 -20.16
N ILE A 34 3.79 24.49 -19.37
CA ILE A 34 3.28 23.20 -18.85
C ILE A 34 2.71 23.35 -17.44
N LEU A 35 3.32 24.19 -16.61
CA LEU A 35 2.93 24.36 -15.21
C LEU A 35 1.47 24.82 -15.04
N PRO A 36 0.95 25.80 -15.80
CA PRO A 36 -0.47 26.19 -15.70
C PRO A 36 -1.42 25.03 -16.00
N VAL A 37 -1.11 24.25 -17.05
CA VAL A 37 -1.94 23.11 -17.49
C VAL A 37 -1.97 21.98 -16.45
N MET A 38 -0.91 21.82 -15.67
CA MET A 38 -0.76 20.70 -14.72
C MET A 38 -1.08 21.08 -13.27
N LEU A 39 -1.09 22.37 -12.93
CA LEU A 39 -1.24 22.85 -11.55
C LEU A 39 -2.53 23.63 -11.30
N GLU A 40 -3.29 24.05 -12.32
CA GLU A 40 -4.43 24.97 -12.14
C GLU A 40 -5.78 24.35 -12.49
N GLU A 41 -6.73 24.42 -11.55
CA GLU A 41 -8.17 24.26 -11.81
C GLU A 41 -8.78 25.66 -12.04
N ASP A 42 -9.08 25.98 -13.31
CA ASP A 42 -10.00 26.95 -13.93
C ASP A 42 -10.41 28.31 -13.29
N VAL A 43 -10.01 28.67 -12.06
CA VAL A 43 -10.40 29.95 -11.43
C VAL A 43 -9.17 30.84 -11.28
N LEU A 44 -8.93 31.62 -12.34
CA LEU A 44 -7.95 32.70 -12.48
C LEU A 44 -6.48 32.28 -12.25
N PRO A 45 -5.70 32.08 -13.33
CA PRO A 45 -4.34 31.60 -13.22
C PRO A 45 -3.48 32.68 -12.57
N ASP A 46 -2.87 32.35 -11.43
CA ASP A 46 -1.95 33.21 -10.69
C ASP A 46 -0.57 33.17 -11.39
N MET A 47 -0.57 33.36 -12.72
CA MET A 47 0.62 33.21 -13.58
C MET A 47 1.75 34.14 -13.13
N SER A 48 1.43 35.29 -12.55
CA SER A 48 2.44 36.25 -12.09
C SER A 48 3.27 35.75 -10.90
N THR A 49 2.68 35.03 -9.95
CA THR A 49 3.39 34.48 -8.78
C THR A 49 4.18 33.24 -9.17
N MET A 50 3.64 32.41 -10.07
CA MET A 50 4.33 31.27 -10.66
C MET A 50 5.54 31.72 -11.50
N GLU A 51 5.36 32.70 -12.39
CA GLU A 51 6.44 33.28 -13.18
C GLU A 51 7.53 33.88 -12.29
N SER A 52 7.16 34.58 -11.22
CA SER A 52 8.14 35.14 -10.28
C SER A 52 8.91 34.06 -9.53
N ALA A 53 8.26 32.96 -9.15
CA ALA A 53 8.91 31.84 -8.46
C ALA A 53 9.86 31.06 -9.39
N VAL A 54 9.46 30.83 -10.64
CA VAL A 54 10.32 30.23 -11.67
C VAL A 54 11.47 31.18 -12.01
N LYS A 55 11.22 32.49 -12.05
CA LYS A 55 12.27 33.50 -12.28
C LYS A 55 13.30 33.54 -11.16
N ALA A 56 12.85 33.48 -9.91
CA ALA A 56 13.72 33.40 -8.74
C ALA A 56 14.52 32.07 -8.68
N ALA A 57 14.13 31.05 -9.44
CA ALA A 57 14.76 29.75 -9.48
C ALA A 57 15.78 29.57 -10.61
N ASP A 58 16.16 30.62 -11.36
CA ASP A 58 17.10 30.51 -12.50
C ASP A 58 18.44 29.86 -12.15
N ALA A 59 19.01 30.19 -10.99
CA ALA A 59 20.24 29.57 -10.55
C ALA A 59 20.09 28.05 -10.34
N ARG A 60 18.89 27.60 -9.94
CA ARG A 60 18.54 26.19 -9.80
C ARG A 60 18.25 25.56 -11.16
N LEU A 61 17.58 26.27 -12.07
CA LEU A 61 17.36 25.82 -13.45
C LEU A 61 18.67 25.66 -14.22
N LYS A 62 19.65 26.54 -13.99
CA LYS A 62 20.98 26.43 -14.58
C LYS A 62 21.76 25.23 -14.05
N LYS A 63 21.75 25.01 -12.72
CA LYS A 63 22.29 23.79 -12.12
C LYS A 63 21.57 22.54 -12.64
N PHE A 64 20.26 22.60 -12.78
CA PHE A 64 19.50 21.54 -13.44
C PHE A 64 19.82 21.44 -14.93
N ALA A 65 20.25 22.44 -15.68
CA ALA A 65 20.63 22.21 -17.08
C ALA A 65 22.00 21.51 -17.17
N GLU A 66 22.95 21.90 -16.31
CA GLU A 66 24.38 21.59 -16.42
C GLU A 66 24.82 20.37 -15.59
N ASP A 67 24.21 20.08 -14.43
CA ASP A 67 24.69 19.06 -13.50
C ASP A 67 24.18 17.64 -13.84
N PRO A 68 25.06 16.65 -14.08
CA PRO A 68 24.68 15.25 -14.30
C PRO A 68 24.01 14.54 -13.12
N GLN A 69 24.27 14.98 -11.89
CA GLN A 69 23.75 14.34 -10.66
C GLN A 69 22.30 14.79 -10.38
N GLU A 70 21.98 16.04 -10.67
CA GLU A 70 20.63 16.60 -10.50
C GLU A 70 19.74 16.25 -11.69
N ARG A 71 19.12 15.06 -11.65
CA ARG A 71 18.27 14.53 -12.72
C ARG A 71 16.81 14.94 -12.65
N ALA A 72 16.34 15.44 -11.50
CA ALA A 72 14.95 15.80 -11.30
C ALA A 72 14.81 17.21 -10.69
N LEU A 73 13.80 17.92 -11.15
CA LEU A 73 13.41 19.24 -10.65
C LEU A 73 11.93 19.19 -10.27
N LEU A 74 11.59 19.60 -9.05
CA LEU A 74 10.22 19.59 -8.54
C LEU A 74 9.70 21.01 -8.39
N VAL A 75 8.54 21.28 -8.96
CA VAL A 75 7.79 22.53 -8.75
C VAL A 75 6.58 22.20 -7.89
N LEU A 76 6.54 22.75 -6.68
CA LEU A 76 5.45 22.57 -5.72
C LEU A 76 4.57 23.80 -5.70
N ARG A 77 3.25 23.60 -5.74
CA ARG A 77 2.23 24.59 -5.43
C ARG A 77 1.64 24.23 -4.07
N THR A 78 1.80 25.09 -3.06
CA THR A 78 1.15 24.91 -1.76
C THR A 78 -0.32 25.29 -1.86
N LEU A 79 -1.18 24.39 -1.39
CA LEU A 79 -2.63 24.57 -1.33
C LEU A 79 -3.04 25.21 0.01
N PRO A 80 -4.21 25.88 0.07
CA PRO A 80 -4.74 26.38 1.33
C PRO A 80 -4.94 25.25 2.36
N PRO A 81 -4.76 25.52 3.66
CA PRO A 81 -5.19 24.60 4.70
C PRO A 81 -6.71 24.38 4.57
N GLU A 82 -7.19 23.17 4.83
CA GLU A 82 -8.64 22.90 4.86
C GLU A 82 -9.27 23.81 5.92
N THR A 83 -10.14 24.71 5.51
CA THR A 83 -11.10 25.31 6.42
C THR A 83 -12.12 24.23 6.74
N GLU A 84 -12.11 23.72 7.97
CA GLU A 84 -13.25 22.98 8.51
C GLU A 84 -14.49 23.87 8.30
N GLU A 85 -15.45 23.40 7.50
CA GLU A 85 -16.74 24.06 7.37
C GLU A 85 -17.48 23.87 8.71
N GLU A 86 -17.21 24.75 9.68
CA GLU A 86 -18.13 24.96 10.80
C GLU A 86 -19.41 25.59 10.23
N GLU A 87 -20.47 24.80 10.14
CA GLU A 87 -21.85 25.30 10.03
C GLU A 87 -22.14 26.22 11.22
N GLY A 88 -22.11 27.53 10.97
CA GLY A 88 -22.48 28.54 11.95
C GLY A 88 -22.95 29.82 11.26
N GLU A 89 -24.26 29.95 11.08
CA GLU A 89 -24.91 31.20 10.69
C GLU A 89 -24.59 32.31 11.70
N GLY A 90 -24.01 33.43 11.23
CA GLY A 90 -23.89 34.64 12.06
C GLY A 90 -22.79 35.64 11.69
N ALA A 91 -23.04 36.43 10.64
CA ALA A 91 -22.54 37.78 10.37
C ALA A 91 -21.17 38.25 10.94
N SER A 92 -20.19 38.51 10.05
CA SER A 92 -19.60 39.86 9.91
C SER A 92 -18.76 39.99 8.64
N THR A 93 -18.99 41.08 7.90
CA THR A 93 -18.18 41.57 6.79
C THR A 93 -16.80 41.99 7.28
N GLY A 94 -15.77 41.21 6.97
CA GLY A 94 -14.38 41.55 7.28
C GLY A 94 -13.36 40.61 6.65
N GLY A 95 -12.96 40.91 5.40
CA GLY A 95 -11.70 40.47 4.78
C GLY A 95 -11.48 38.96 4.67
N ALA A 96 -12.02 38.33 3.62
CA ALA A 96 -11.45 37.09 3.11
C ALA A 96 -10.00 37.38 2.67
N THR A 97 -9.01 37.02 3.49
CA THR A 97 -7.61 37.00 3.06
C THR A 97 -7.51 35.99 1.93
N SER A 98 -7.48 36.49 0.69
CA SER A 98 -7.25 35.67 -0.50
C SER A 98 -5.98 34.86 -0.28
N PHE A 99 -6.11 33.55 -0.04
CA PHE A 99 -4.95 32.67 0.07
C PHE A 99 -4.20 32.73 -1.25
N ARG A 100 -2.96 33.25 -1.23
CA ARG A 100 -2.11 33.23 -2.42
C ARG A 100 -1.34 31.90 -2.45
N PRO A 101 -1.52 31.07 -3.50
CA PRO A 101 -0.74 29.86 -3.65
C PRO A 101 0.76 30.22 -3.72
N ALA A 102 1.55 29.61 -2.82
CA ALA A 102 3.00 29.73 -2.88
C ALA A 102 3.56 28.70 -3.85
N TYR A 103 4.42 29.13 -4.77
CA TYR A 103 5.15 28.25 -5.68
C TYR A 103 6.61 28.13 -5.24
N GLU A 104 7.10 26.91 -5.11
CA GLU A 104 8.48 26.64 -4.74
C GLU A 104 9.12 25.67 -5.74
N VAL A 105 10.34 26.01 -6.18
CA VAL A 105 11.12 25.18 -7.10
C VAL A 105 12.29 24.56 -6.34
N GLN A 106 12.31 23.22 -6.27
CA GLN A 106 13.33 22.45 -5.58
C GLN A 106 14.12 21.57 -6.56
N LEU A 107 15.42 21.42 -6.28
CA LEU A 107 16.27 20.43 -6.93
C LEU A 107 16.08 19.08 -6.21
N GLY A 108 15.90 18.00 -6.98
CA GLY A 108 15.57 16.68 -6.46
C GLY A 108 14.07 16.49 -6.14
N LEU A 109 13.71 15.25 -5.83
CA LEU A 109 12.35 14.86 -5.45
C LEU A 109 12.27 14.74 -3.93
N ASN A 110 11.86 15.82 -3.26
CA ASN A 110 11.68 15.83 -1.81
C ASN A 110 10.20 15.89 -1.45
N TYR A 111 9.74 14.96 -0.62
CA TYR A 111 8.39 14.98 -0.07
C TYR A 111 8.27 16.06 1.01
N LYS A 112 7.20 16.86 0.95
CA LYS A 112 6.83 17.80 2.01
C LYS A 112 5.49 17.38 2.63
N PRO A 113 5.35 17.43 3.96
CA PRO A 113 4.11 17.06 4.64
C PRO A 113 3.00 18.12 4.53
N THR A 114 3.25 19.24 3.84
CA THR A 114 2.27 20.30 3.60
C THR A 114 1.43 19.94 2.38
N ARG A 115 0.12 20.22 2.38
CA ARG A 115 -0.75 20.03 1.20
C ARG A 115 -0.18 20.77 0.00
N CYS A 116 0.37 20.03 -0.95
CA CYS A 116 1.01 20.57 -2.15
C CYS A 116 0.66 19.73 -3.37
N ILE A 117 0.50 20.38 -4.52
CA ILE A 117 0.49 19.70 -5.82
C ILE A 117 1.87 19.92 -6.45
N GLY A 118 2.48 18.85 -6.95
CA GLY A 118 3.83 18.88 -7.50
C GLY A 118 3.86 18.55 -8.99
N VAL A 119 4.76 19.19 -9.73
CA VAL A 119 5.16 18.74 -11.08
C VAL A 119 6.66 18.51 -11.08
N ALA A 120 7.07 17.28 -11.35
CA ALA A 120 8.46 16.92 -11.52
C ALA A 120 8.86 16.86 -13.00
N PHE A 121 9.99 17.48 -13.29
CA PHE A 121 10.68 17.40 -14.56
C PHE A 121 11.92 16.54 -14.40
N ILE A 122 11.99 15.43 -15.12
CA ILE A 122 13.08 14.45 -15.05
C ILE A 122 13.84 14.47 -16.38
N LYS A 123 15.16 14.59 -16.33
CA LYS A 123 16.01 14.53 -17.53
C LYS A 123 16.09 13.11 -18.08
N ARG A 124 16.18 13.00 -19.41
CA ARG A 124 16.54 11.75 -20.10
C ARG A 124 18.04 11.55 -20.27
N GLY A 125 18.81 12.64 -20.40
CA GLY A 125 20.27 12.65 -20.51
C GLY A 125 20.95 13.23 -19.27
N ALA A 126 22.29 13.23 -19.26
CA ALA A 126 23.08 13.85 -18.19
C ALA A 126 22.92 15.38 -18.17
N ILE A 127 22.88 15.99 -19.36
CA ILE A 127 22.81 17.44 -19.58
C ILE A 127 21.71 17.71 -20.61
N LEU A 128 21.08 18.88 -20.54
CA LEU A 128 20.16 19.33 -21.58
C LEU A 128 20.97 19.91 -22.74
N GLU A 129 20.88 19.31 -23.92
CA GLU A 129 21.63 19.72 -25.12
C GLU A 129 20.85 20.79 -25.90
N ALA A 130 21.52 21.87 -26.33
CA ALA A 130 20.89 22.93 -27.12
C ALA A 130 20.38 22.48 -28.50
N ASP A 131 20.98 21.44 -29.08
CA ASP A 131 20.65 20.95 -30.42
C ASP A 131 19.33 20.16 -30.49
N LYS A 132 18.79 19.75 -29.34
CA LYS A 132 17.56 18.94 -29.25
C LYS A 132 16.45 19.73 -28.54
N SER A 133 15.21 19.56 -28.99
CA SER A 133 14.06 20.19 -28.33
C SER A 133 13.96 19.76 -26.85
N VAL A 134 13.80 20.72 -25.94
CA VAL A 134 13.61 20.52 -24.49
C VAL A 134 12.52 19.49 -24.19
N ARG A 135 11.46 19.45 -25.00
CA ARG A 135 10.36 18.48 -24.90
C ARG A 135 10.81 17.02 -24.99
N LEU A 136 11.77 16.71 -25.86
CA LEU A 136 12.23 15.34 -26.07
C LEU A 136 13.21 14.87 -24.99
N GLN A 137 13.78 15.83 -24.25
CA GLN A 137 14.81 15.62 -23.24
C GLN A 137 14.23 15.55 -21.80
N LEU A 138 13.00 16.05 -21.60
CA LEU A 138 12.33 16.04 -20.30
C LEU A 138 11.16 15.05 -20.26
N ARG A 139 11.04 14.34 -19.14
CA ARG A 139 9.83 13.61 -18.73
C ARG A 139 9.13 14.44 -17.66
N VAL A 140 7.80 14.52 -17.74
CA VAL A 140 6.97 15.25 -16.78
C VAL A 140 6.15 14.24 -15.99
N MET A 141 6.17 14.35 -14.67
CA MET A 141 5.31 13.58 -13.77
C MET A 141 4.58 14.54 -12.83
N ASN A 142 3.28 14.34 -12.64
CA ASN A 142 2.49 15.07 -11.66
C ASN A 142 2.52 14.36 -10.30
N PHE A 143 2.32 15.10 -9.23
CA PHE A 143 2.08 14.61 -7.89
C PHE A 143 0.81 15.29 -7.41
N SER A 144 -0.23 14.49 -7.20
CA SER A 144 -1.50 14.97 -6.69
C SER A 144 -1.37 15.32 -5.20
N GLU A 145 -2.42 15.94 -4.67
CA GLU A 145 -2.55 16.23 -3.24
C GLU A 145 -2.66 14.95 -2.39
N ASP A 146 -3.10 13.85 -2.99
CA ASP A 146 -3.29 12.58 -2.30
C ASP A 146 -2.00 12.07 -1.64
N SER A 147 -2.15 11.16 -0.68
CA SER A 147 -1.02 10.42 -0.11
C SER A 147 -0.11 9.88 -1.23
N PRO A 148 1.23 10.05 -1.14
CA PRO A 148 2.16 9.59 -2.17
C PRO A 148 1.95 8.13 -2.56
N PHE A 149 1.51 7.29 -1.63
CA PHE A 149 1.20 5.88 -1.89
C PHE A 149 0.05 5.70 -2.89
N VAL A 150 -0.97 6.56 -2.85
CA VAL A 150 -2.09 6.57 -3.81
C VAL A 150 -1.57 6.91 -5.21
N THR A 151 -0.78 7.98 -5.31
CA THR A 151 -0.22 8.46 -6.58
C THR A 151 0.78 7.46 -7.17
N PHE A 152 1.64 6.85 -6.34
CA PHE A 152 2.56 5.81 -6.80
C PHE A 152 1.83 4.54 -7.21
N HIS A 153 0.82 4.12 -6.45
CA HIS A 153 0.01 2.96 -6.80
C HIS A 153 -0.69 3.16 -8.15
N SER A 154 -1.30 4.33 -8.41
CA SER A 154 -1.93 4.62 -9.69
C SER A 154 -0.92 4.64 -10.85
N TYR A 155 0.26 5.24 -10.68
CA TYR A 155 1.29 5.19 -11.73
C TYR A 155 1.76 3.78 -12.05
N VAL A 156 2.07 2.99 -11.02
CA VAL A 156 2.53 1.61 -11.23
C VAL A 156 1.42 0.78 -11.88
N ARG A 157 0.20 0.81 -11.32
CA ARG A 157 -0.94 0.01 -11.79
C ARG A 157 -1.40 0.39 -13.20
N ASP A 158 -1.54 1.69 -13.48
CA ASP A 158 -2.27 2.16 -14.67
C ASP A 158 -1.33 2.56 -15.82
N VAL A 159 -0.08 2.95 -15.53
CA VAL A 159 0.87 3.40 -16.55
C VAL A 159 2.00 2.40 -16.75
N VAL A 160 2.74 2.08 -15.69
CA VAL A 160 3.98 1.30 -15.82
C VAL A 160 3.67 -0.17 -16.14
N THR A 161 2.76 -0.80 -15.40
CA THR A 161 2.37 -2.20 -15.60
C THR A 161 1.79 -2.48 -16.99
N PRO A 162 0.81 -1.71 -17.49
CA PRO A 162 0.24 -1.96 -18.81
C PRO A 162 1.24 -1.66 -19.94
N TYR A 163 2.06 -0.61 -19.80
CA TYR A 163 3.07 -0.26 -20.81
C TYR A 163 4.15 -1.33 -20.94
N PHE A 164 4.67 -1.82 -19.81
CA PHE A 164 5.64 -2.91 -19.80
C PHE A 164 5.05 -4.19 -20.39
N ASN A 165 3.82 -4.54 -20.01
CA ASN A 165 3.10 -5.69 -20.56
C ASN A 165 2.91 -5.59 -22.08
N SER A 166 2.52 -4.41 -22.59
CA SER A 166 2.39 -4.17 -24.03
C SER A 166 3.73 -4.30 -24.76
N TYR A 167 4.82 -3.82 -24.16
CA TYR A 167 6.15 -3.96 -24.73
C TYR A 167 6.54 -5.44 -24.84
N VAL A 168 6.41 -6.20 -23.75
CA VAL A 168 6.69 -7.64 -23.72
C VAL A 168 5.83 -8.42 -24.73
N GLN A 169 4.56 -8.06 -24.88
CA GLN A 169 3.68 -8.67 -25.89
C GLN A 169 4.16 -8.40 -27.32
N SER A 170 4.66 -7.20 -27.61
CA SER A 170 5.17 -6.83 -28.94
C SER A 170 6.51 -7.48 -29.28
N THR A 171 7.36 -7.76 -28.29
CA THR A 171 8.69 -8.35 -28.47
C THR A 171 8.73 -9.86 -28.19
N LYS A 172 7.59 -10.54 -28.12
CA LYS A 172 7.49 -12.00 -27.83
C LYS A 172 8.44 -12.87 -28.66
N LYS A 173 8.76 -12.51 -29.91
CA LYS A 173 9.71 -13.26 -30.77
C LYS A 173 11.20 -13.11 -30.41
N ALA A 174 11.59 -12.08 -29.65
CA ALA A 174 12.99 -11.78 -29.33
C ALA A 174 13.37 -12.08 -27.87
N THR A 175 12.39 -12.41 -27.02
CA THR A 175 12.56 -12.42 -25.55
C THR A 175 12.30 -13.78 -24.91
N GLU A 176 12.10 -14.84 -25.70
CA GLU A 176 11.81 -16.22 -25.23
C GLU A 176 12.89 -16.84 -24.33
N GLY A 177 14.10 -16.28 -24.28
CA GLY A 177 15.20 -16.76 -23.42
C GLY A 177 15.37 -16.02 -22.09
N ASP A 178 14.72 -14.87 -21.89
CA ASP A 178 15.11 -13.94 -20.83
C ASP A 178 14.23 -14.11 -19.58
N LYS A 179 14.66 -14.97 -18.64
CA LYS A 179 13.98 -15.23 -17.36
C LYS A 179 13.78 -13.97 -16.50
N LEU A 180 14.48 -12.89 -16.82
CA LEU A 180 14.37 -11.59 -16.17
C LEU A 180 13.02 -10.92 -16.44
N VAL A 181 12.43 -11.08 -17.63
CA VAL A 181 11.18 -10.39 -17.99
C VAL A 181 9.99 -10.85 -17.15
N PRO A 182 9.73 -12.17 -16.97
CA PRO A 182 8.71 -12.64 -16.03
C PRO A 182 9.02 -12.27 -14.57
N SER A 183 10.31 -12.23 -14.18
CA SER A 183 10.72 -11.85 -12.83
C SER A 183 10.42 -10.38 -12.53
N VAL A 184 10.70 -9.48 -13.48
CA VAL A 184 10.38 -8.05 -13.36
C VAL A 184 8.88 -7.84 -13.33
N GLN A 185 8.11 -8.56 -14.16
CA GLN A 185 6.64 -8.50 -14.11
C GLN A 185 6.10 -8.88 -12.73
N LYS A 186 6.62 -9.97 -12.15
CA LYS A 186 6.24 -10.41 -10.80
C LYS A 186 6.58 -9.34 -9.76
N LYS A 187 7.79 -8.79 -9.79
CA LYS A 187 8.22 -7.72 -8.87
C LYS A 187 7.39 -6.45 -9.00
N MET A 188 6.96 -6.10 -10.21
CA MET A 188 6.13 -4.91 -10.42
C MET A 188 4.70 -5.12 -9.90
N ASN A 189 4.15 -6.32 -10.05
CA ASN A 189 2.88 -6.67 -9.42
C ASN A 189 3.01 -6.74 -7.89
N GLU A 190 4.12 -7.29 -7.35
CA GLU A 190 4.40 -7.27 -5.90
C GLU A 190 4.51 -5.84 -5.36
N LEU A 191 5.14 -4.93 -6.11
CA LEU A 191 5.23 -3.50 -5.77
C LEU A 191 3.85 -2.83 -5.80
N GLU A 192 3.03 -3.09 -6.82
CA GLU A 192 1.65 -2.60 -6.90
C GLU A 192 0.86 -3.01 -5.65
N VAL A 193 0.94 -4.29 -5.26
CA VAL A 193 0.30 -4.82 -4.06
C VAL A 193 0.84 -4.19 -2.78
N GLY A 194 2.16 -4.01 -2.68
CA GLY A 194 2.80 -3.37 -1.53
C GLY A 194 2.39 -1.90 -1.37
N LEU A 195 2.28 -1.16 -2.48
CA LEU A 195 1.81 0.23 -2.48
C LEU A 195 0.32 0.32 -2.10
N LEU A 196 -0.51 -0.61 -2.59
CA LEU A 196 -1.91 -0.70 -2.20
C LEU A 196 -2.05 -0.97 -0.70
N HIS A 197 -1.21 -1.84 -0.13
CA HIS A 197 -1.21 -2.11 1.31
C HIS A 197 -0.89 -0.85 2.13
N LEU A 198 0.11 -0.06 1.71
CA LEU A 198 0.46 1.19 2.38
C LEU A 198 -0.62 2.27 2.20
N GLN A 199 -1.27 2.32 1.04
CA GLN A 199 -2.42 3.20 0.79
C GLN A 199 -3.59 2.89 1.73
N GLN A 200 -3.82 1.61 2.01
CA GLN A 200 -4.97 1.15 2.79
C GLN A 200 -4.84 1.39 4.30
N ASN A 201 -3.76 2.03 4.76
CA ASN A 201 -3.56 2.58 6.12
C ASN A 201 -4.34 1.81 7.19
N ILE A 202 -3.88 0.60 7.50
CA ILE A 202 -4.35 -0.11 8.69
C ILE A 202 -3.56 0.44 9.87
N ASP A 203 -3.79 1.71 10.15
CA ASP A 203 -3.04 2.44 11.17
C ASP A 203 -3.62 2.06 12.53
N ILE A 204 -2.98 1.07 13.16
CA ILE A 204 -3.25 0.79 14.57
C ILE A 204 -2.51 1.88 15.35
N PRO A 205 -3.21 2.70 16.14
CA PRO A 205 -2.60 3.83 16.81
C PRO A 205 -1.45 3.36 17.70
N GLU A 206 -0.24 3.88 17.43
CA GLU A 206 0.92 3.55 18.26
C GLU A 206 0.76 4.15 19.66
N ILE A 207 0.57 3.29 20.66
CA ILE A 207 0.43 3.75 22.04
C ILE A 207 1.79 4.23 22.58
N SER A 208 1.92 5.54 22.79
CA SER A 208 2.96 6.10 23.65
C SER A 208 2.47 6.18 25.09
N LEU A 209 3.07 5.38 25.98
CA LEU A 209 2.84 5.49 27.41
C LEU A 209 3.69 6.66 27.92
N THR A 210 3.04 7.82 28.14
CA THR A 210 3.73 8.98 28.72
C THR A 210 4.05 8.69 30.17
N ILE A 211 5.33 8.69 30.53
CA ILE A 211 5.83 8.44 31.88
C ILE A 211 6.16 9.77 32.56
N HIS A 212 5.86 9.90 33.85
CA HIS A 212 6.20 11.08 34.63
C HIS A 212 7.73 11.32 34.67
N SER A 213 8.16 12.56 34.45
CA SER A 213 9.58 12.94 34.30
C SER A 213 10.44 12.57 35.51
N THR A 214 9.90 12.67 36.72
CA THR A 214 10.59 12.28 37.97
C THR A 214 10.92 10.79 38.02
N ILE A 215 10.02 9.93 37.51
CA ILE A 215 10.22 8.47 37.47
C ILE A 215 11.22 8.11 36.39
N SER A 216 11.11 8.74 35.21
CA SER A 216 12.12 8.54 34.16
C SER A 216 13.52 8.97 34.63
N ALA A 217 13.62 10.07 35.38
CA ALA A 217 14.88 10.53 35.97
C ALA A 217 15.42 9.59 37.05
N SER A 218 14.56 9.01 37.90
CA SER A 218 15.00 8.04 38.91
C SER A 218 15.46 6.72 38.29
N VAL A 219 14.77 6.24 37.24
CA VAL A 219 15.16 5.03 36.51
C VAL A 219 16.48 5.21 35.77
N LYS A 220 16.69 6.38 35.14
CA LYS A 220 17.99 6.70 34.50
C LYS A 220 19.14 6.74 35.51
N LYS A 221 18.95 7.40 36.66
CA LYS A 221 19.98 7.45 37.72
C LYS A 221 20.31 6.06 38.29
N ALA A 222 19.30 5.19 38.45
CA ALA A 222 19.53 3.83 38.92
C ALA A 222 20.20 2.95 37.85
N ALA A 223 19.83 3.13 36.57
CA ALA A 223 20.47 2.46 35.44
C ALA A 223 21.95 2.85 35.30
N GLU A 224 22.29 4.13 35.48
CA GLU A 224 23.68 4.64 35.52
C GLU A 224 24.48 4.08 36.71
N ALA A 225 23.81 3.78 37.82
CA ALA A 225 24.39 3.14 39.00
C ALA A 225 24.42 1.59 38.93
N GLY A 226 23.95 0.98 37.84
CA GLY A 226 23.90 -0.47 37.66
C GLY A 226 22.96 -1.21 38.62
N LYS A 227 22.03 -0.51 39.27
CA LYS A 227 21.05 -1.06 40.21
C LYS A 227 19.63 -0.91 39.68
N LYS A 228 18.73 -1.84 40.06
CA LYS A 228 17.29 -1.67 39.83
C LYS A 228 16.79 -0.56 40.75
N SER A 229 16.05 0.43 40.22
CA SER A 229 15.40 1.46 41.05
C SER A 229 14.52 0.78 42.10
N THR A 230 14.82 1.03 43.37
CA THR A 230 14.03 0.56 44.50
C THR A 230 13.10 1.66 45.00
N VAL A 231 11.89 1.28 45.38
CA VAL A 231 10.82 2.16 45.89
C VAL A 231 11.31 3.04 47.07
N GLU A 232 12.33 2.60 47.79
CA GLU A 232 12.96 3.30 48.92
C GLU A 232 13.67 4.62 48.53
N GLU A 233 14.19 4.75 47.30
CA GLU A 233 14.87 5.99 46.85
C GLU A 233 13.91 7.17 46.63
N LEU A 234 12.61 6.88 46.45
CA LEU A 234 11.55 7.87 46.25
C LEU A 234 10.88 8.28 47.57
N GLY A 235 11.40 7.83 48.72
CA GLY A 235 10.86 7.97 50.09
C GLY A 235 10.00 9.22 50.37
N PRO A 236 10.49 10.46 50.19
CA PRO A 236 9.69 11.66 50.48
C PRO A 236 8.55 11.93 49.48
N LEU A 237 8.63 11.43 48.24
CA LEU A 237 7.57 11.55 47.22
C LEU A 237 6.47 10.49 47.38
N LEU A 238 6.70 9.40 48.12
CA LEU A 238 5.68 8.39 48.44
C LEU A 238 4.59 8.92 49.37
N SER A 239 4.87 9.96 50.15
CA SER A 239 3.91 10.64 51.01
C SER A 239 3.14 11.78 50.32
N ASP A 240 3.57 12.20 49.13
CA ASP A 240 2.94 13.30 48.41
C ASP A 240 1.67 12.83 47.67
N SER A 241 0.52 13.25 48.20
CA SER A 241 -0.79 12.89 47.65
C SER A 241 -1.01 13.48 46.26
N SER A 242 -0.38 14.60 45.91
CA SER A 242 -0.51 15.26 44.60
C SER A 242 0.24 14.47 43.51
N PHE A 243 1.46 14.02 43.81
CA PHE A 243 2.26 13.16 42.93
C PHE A 243 1.59 11.82 42.68
N LEU A 244 1.09 11.15 43.73
CA LEU A 244 0.38 9.87 43.58
C LEU A 244 -0.94 10.03 42.79
N ASN A 245 -1.62 11.18 42.89
CA ASN A 245 -2.80 11.50 42.06
C ASN A 245 -2.43 11.70 40.59
N ALA A 246 -1.30 12.35 40.30
CA ALA A 246 -0.80 12.50 38.92
C ALA A 246 -0.47 11.14 38.29
N LEU A 247 0.26 10.28 39.01
CA LEU A 247 0.57 8.92 38.54
C LEU A 247 -0.67 8.08 38.31
N GLN A 248 -1.66 8.16 39.21
CA GLN A 248 -2.92 7.47 39.02
C GLN A 248 -3.65 7.95 37.75
N LYS A 249 -3.64 9.26 37.47
CA LYS A 249 -4.23 9.81 36.24
C LYS A 249 -3.50 9.31 34.98
N ASP A 250 -2.18 9.19 35.03
CA ASP A 250 -1.37 8.62 33.94
C ASP A 250 -1.71 7.15 33.71
N VAL A 251 -1.79 6.33 34.78
CA VAL A 251 -2.21 4.93 34.67
C VAL A 251 -3.62 4.80 34.10
N SER A 252 -4.58 5.62 34.55
CA SER A 252 -5.93 5.63 33.97
C SER A 252 -5.97 6.09 32.50
N ARG A 253 -5.01 6.90 32.06
CA ARG A 253 -4.83 7.24 30.63
C ARG A 253 -4.28 6.04 29.86
N TRP A 254 -3.28 5.35 30.42
CA TRP A 254 -2.72 4.14 29.82
C TRP A 254 -3.77 3.04 29.64
N ILE A 255 -4.64 2.82 30.64
CA ILE A 255 -5.74 1.85 30.53
C ILE A 255 -6.64 2.20 29.34
N ARG A 256 -7.03 3.47 29.19
CA ARG A 256 -7.89 3.91 28.07
C ARG A 256 -7.20 3.75 26.72
N GLU A 257 -5.92 4.09 26.60
CA GLU A 257 -5.17 3.90 25.36
C GLU A 257 -5.04 2.41 25.02
N ILE A 258 -4.74 1.55 26.00
CA ILE A 258 -4.63 0.09 25.79
C ILE A 258 -6.00 -0.48 25.39
N GLN A 259 -7.08 -0.05 26.04
CA GLN A 259 -8.45 -0.46 25.70
C GLN A 259 -8.86 -0.06 24.28
N LYS A 260 -8.38 1.06 23.73
CA LYS A 260 -8.64 1.43 22.34
C LYS A 260 -8.06 0.39 21.36
N VAL A 261 -6.88 -0.15 21.66
CA VAL A 261 -6.23 -1.16 20.81
C VAL A 261 -6.78 -2.57 21.07
N THR A 262 -7.08 -2.94 22.33
CA THR A 262 -7.61 -4.28 22.64
C THR A 262 -9.08 -4.47 22.22
N ARG A 263 -9.84 -3.38 22.06
CA ARG A 263 -11.20 -3.37 21.50
C ARG A 263 -11.23 -3.04 20.01
N LEU A 264 -10.07 -2.87 19.38
CA LEU A 264 -9.98 -2.61 17.96
C LEU A 264 -10.40 -3.89 17.23
N GLU A 265 -11.61 -3.88 16.67
CA GLU A 265 -12.09 -4.96 15.81
C GLU A 265 -12.42 -4.37 14.45
N ARG A 266 -11.85 -4.99 13.42
CA ARG A 266 -12.23 -4.70 12.03
C ARG A 266 -13.45 -5.54 11.67
N ASP A 267 -14.41 -4.94 10.96
CA ASP A 267 -15.48 -5.69 10.31
C ASP A 267 -14.92 -6.56 9.18
N ALA A 268 -15.11 -7.87 9.30
CA ALA A 268 -14.64 -8.84 8.32
C ALA A 268 -15.49 -8.89 7.04
N SER A 269 -16.69 -8.29 7.05
CA SER A 269 -17.57 -8.28 5.87
C SER A 269 -17.09 -7.31 4.77
N SER A 270 -16.24 -6.36 5.14
CA SER A 270 -15.81 -5.23 4.31
C SER A 270 -14.29 -5.17 4.16
N GLY A 271 -13.83 -5.18 2.91
CA GLY A 271 -12.42 -5.08 2.54
C GLY A 271 -11.90 -6.22 1.66
N THR A 272 -10.58 -6.23 1.47
CA THR A 272 -9.83 -7.28 0.76
C THR A 272 -9.27 -8.31 1.74
N ALA A 273 -8.89 -9.49 1.23
CA ALA A 273 -8.26 -10.50 2.08
C ALA A 273 -6.89 -10.03 2.63
N LEU A 274 -6.19 -9.18 1.88
CA LEU A 274 -4.95 -8.53 2.35
C LEU A 274 -5.18 -7.61 3.53
N GLN A 275 -6.27 -6.85 3.53
CA GLN A 275 -6.56 -5.94 4.64
C GLN A 275 -6.83 -6.71 5.92
N GLU A 276 -7.54 -7.82 5.83
CA GLU A 276 -7.84 -8.66 6.98
C GLU A 276 -6.56 -9.30 7.55
N THR A 277 -5.74 -9.92 6.70
CA THR A 277 -4.47 -10.55 7.12
C THR A 277 -3.50 -9.53 7.73
N SER A 278 -3.35 -8.38 7.09
CA SER A 278 -2.46 -7.32 7.55
C SER A 278 -2.95 -6.67 8.86
N PHE A 279 -4.28 -6.56 9.04
CA PHE A 279 -4.86 -6.09 10.30
C PHE A 279 -4.47 -6.99 11.48
N TRP A 280 -4.62 -8.30 11.34
CA TRP A 280 -4.24 -9.23 12.40
C TRP A 280 -2.74 -9.23 12.70
N MET A 281 -1.89 -9.14 11.66
CA MET A 281 -0.44 -9.03 11.83
C MET A 281 -0.03 -7.72 12.52
N ASN A 282 -0.62 -6.60 12.11
CA ASN A 282 -0.37 -5.31 12.74
C ASN A 282 -0.87 -5.30 14.18
N LEU A 283 -2.02 -5.94 14.46
CA LEU A 283 -2.57 -6.04 15.81
C LEU A 283 -1.68 -6.90 16.70
N GLU A 284 -1.14 -8.02 16.19
CA GLU A 284 -0.15 -8.85 16.88
C GLU A 284 1.09 -8.02 17.26
N HIS A 285 1.62 -7.26 16.31
CA HIS A 285 2.79 -6.41 16.53
C HIS A 285 2.50 -5.29 17.54
N ALA A 286 1.37 -4.61 17.40
CA ALA A 286 0.95 -3.53 18.30
C ALA A 286 0.74 -4.04 19.73
N LEU A 287 0.02 -5.16 19.91
CA LEU A 287 -0.19 -5.77 21.23
C LEU A 287 1.12 -6.28 21.83
N SER A 288 2.02 -6.84 21.03
CA SER A 288 3.35 -7.26 21.49
C SER A 288 4.22 -6.08 21.94
N LYS A 289 4.16 -4.95 21.21
CA LYS A 289 4.83 -3.70 21.58
C LYS A 289 4.22 -3.08 22.84
N ILE A 290 2.91 -3.14 23.02
CA ILE A 290 2.24 -2.72 24.26
C ILE A 290 2.67 -3.61 25.42
N HIS A 291 2.74 -4.92 25.21
CA HIS A 291 3.17 -5.87 26.22
C HIS A 291 4.62 -5.65 26.65
N SER A 292 5.54 -5.42 25.71
CA SER A 292 6.94 -5.09 26.05
C SER A 292 7.05 -3.76 26.81
N ARG A 293 6.28 -2.74 26.41
CA ARG A 293 6.21 -1.45 27.11
C ARG A 293 5.60 -1.57 28.51
N ARG A 294 4.60 -2.44 28.72
CA ARG A 294 4.05 -2.73 30.06
C ARG A 294 5.10 -3.34 30.99
N HIS A 295 5.97 -4.19 30.46
CA HIS A 295 7.06 -4.82 31.20
C HIS A 295 8.32 -3.94 31.29
N SER A 296 8.25 -2.68 30.83
CA SER A 296 9.35 -1.74 31.01
C SER A 296 9.57 -1.44 32.49
N PRO A 297 10.84 -1.28 32.93
CA PRO A 297 11.16 -1.02 34.34
C PRO A 297 10.54 0.30 34.82
N GLU A 298 10.36 1.28 33.94
CA GLU A 298 9.70 2.56 34.25
C GLU A 298 8.23 2.36 34.62
N VAL A 299 7.49 1.58 33.83
CA VAL A 299 6.06 1.30 34.09
C VAL A 299 5.91 0.40 35.31
N GLN A 300 6.76 -0.62 35.46
CA GLN A 300 6.74 -1.47 36.66
C GLN A 300 7.00 -0.65 37.94
N LEU A 301 7.99 0.24 37.92
CA LEU A 301 8.28 1.12 39.05
C LEU A 301 7.08 2.04 39.37
N THR A 302 6.37 2.56 38.36
CA THR A 302 5.16 3.37 38.61
C THR A 302 4.07 2.60 39.34
N LEU A 303 3.87 1.33 38.97
CA LEU A 303 2.87 0.45 39.59
C LEU A 303 3.29 0.07 41.02
N ASP A 304 4.57 -0.21 41.25
CA ASP A 304 5.12 -0.52 42.57
C ASP A 304 5.03 0.67 43.52
N VAL A 305 5.28 1.89 43.03
CA VAL A 305 5.11 3.14 43.79
C VAL A 305 3.65 3.36 44.17
N LEU A 306 2.70 3.14 43.25
CA LEU A 306 1.27 3.24 43.53
C LEU A 306 0.79 2.18 44.54
N LYS A 307 1.37 0.97 44.48
CA LYS A 307 1.11 -0.12 45.44
C LYS A 307 1.64 0.22 46.84
N ALA A 308 2.86 0.77 46.93
CA ALA A 308 3.45 1.24 48.18
C ALA A 308 2.68 2.43 48.78
N GLY A 309 2.14 3.32 47.93
CA GLY A 309 1.27 4.43 48.32
C GLY A 309 -0.17 4.04 48.71
N LYS A 310 -0.47 2.73 48.90
CA LYS A 310 -1.79 2.18 49.23
C LYS A 310 -2.91 2.46 48.20
N ARG A 311 -2.57 2.76 46.95
CA ARG A 311 -3.55 3.04 45.87
C ARG A 311 -3.78 1.82 44.99
N PHE A 312 -4.35 0.77 45.59
CA PHE A 312 -4.53 -0.53 44.94
C PHE A 312 -5.52 -0.51 43.76
N HIS A 313 -6.49 0.40 43.74
CA HIS A 313 -7.46 0.48 42.64
C HIS A 313 -6.81 0.73 41.29
N ALA A 314 -5.79 1.60 41.23
CA ALA A 314 -5.10 1.90 39.97
C ALA A 314 -4.30 0.69 39.43
N THR A 315 -3.65 -0.06 40.31
CA THR A 315 -2.85 -1.23 39.94
C THR A 315 -3.73 -2.42 39.57
N VAL A 316 -4.80 -2.68 40.34
CA VAL A 316 -5.73 -3.77 40.06
C VAL A 316 -6.51 -3.50 38.77
N SER A 317 -6.96 -2.26 38.53
CA SER A 317 -7.58 -1.89 37.26
C SER A 317 -6.62 -1.97 36.08
N PHE A 318 -5.34 -1.66 36.25
CA PHE A 318 -4.37 -1.80 35.15
C PHE A 318 -4.15 -3.28 34.76
N ASP A 319 -4.17 -4.19 35.74
CA ASP A 319 -4.01 -5.63 35.47
C ASP A 319 -5.30 -6.29 34.95
N ALA A 320 -6.48 -5.90 35.45
CA ALA A 320 -7.76 -6.50 35.09
C ALA A 320 -8.43 -5.81 33.89
N ASP A 321 -8.44 -4.47 33.82
CA ASP A 321 -9.26 -3.72 32.87
C ASP A 321 -8.59 -3.49 31.52
N THR A 322 -7.33 -3.90 31.33
CA THR A 322 -6.63 -3.72 30.05
C THR A 322 -7.09 -4.70 28.96
N GLY A 323 -7.60 -5.88 29.33
CA GLY A 323 -8.00 -6.93 28.37
C GLY A 323 -6.85 -7.41 27.47
N LEU A 324 -5.60 -7.02 27.78
CA LEU A 324 -4.43 -7.24 26.93
C LEU A 324 -4.13 -8.73 26.79
N LYS A 325 -4.25 -9.50 27.87
CA LYS A 325 -3.97 -10.93 27.86
C LYS A 325 -4.94 -11.69 26.96
N GLU A 326 -6.24 -11.43 27.11
CA GLU A 326 -7.27 -12.05 26.26
C GLU A 326 -7.11 -11.67 24.79
N ALA A 327 -6.81 -10.40 24.51
CA ALA A 327 -6.55 -9.95 23.14
C ALA A 327 -5.29 -10.61 22.55
N GLN A 328 -4.22 -10.73 23.32
CA GLN A 328 -3.00 -11.42 22.88
C GLN A 328 -3.24 -12.91 22.64
N ASP A 329 -3.95 -13.60 23.54
CA ASP A 329 -4.26 -15.01 23.39
C ASP A 329 -5.11 -15.25 22.13
N LYS A 330 -6.13 -14.40 21.88
CA LYS A 330 -6.93 -14.45 20.65
C LYS A 330 -6.09 -14.21 19.38
N VAL A 331 -5.19 -13.23 19.40
CA VAL A 331 -4.36 -12.91 18.23
C VAL A 331 -3.31 -14.00 17.99
N ASN A 332 -2.71 -14.55 19.05
CA ASN A 332 -1.80 -15.70 18.96
C ASN A 332 -2.50 -16.95 18.44
N ASP A 333 -3.76 -17.17 18.80
CA ASP A 333 -4.57 -18.25 18.26
C ASP A 333 -4.84 -18.07 16.75
N TYR A 334 -4.96 -16.83 16.26
CA TYR A 334 -5.21 -16.53 14.84
C TYR A 334 -3.92 -16.36 14.02
N SER A 335 -2.78 -16.10 14.67
CA SER A 335 -1.48 -15.87 14.02
C SER A 335 -1.07 -17.01 13.07
N PRO A 336 -1.24 -18.32 13.37
CA PRO A 336 -0.91 -19.40 12.42
C PRO A 336 -1.68 -19.35 11.10
N LEU A 337 -2.88 -18.75 11.10
CA LEU A 337 -3.73 -18.58 9.93
C LEU A 337 -3.43 -17.27 9.18
N MET A 338 -3.10 -16.20 9.89
CA MET A 338 -2.88 -14.88 9.27
C MET A 338 -1.44 -14.67 8.82
N LYS A 339 -0.49 -15.35 9.47
CA LYS A 339 0.93 -15.32 9.13
C LYS A 339 1.22 -16.07 7.83
N ASP A 340 2.02 -15.44 6.99
CA ASP A 340 2.45 -15.97 5.68
C ASP A 340 1.27 -16.39 4.79
N PHE A 341 0.16 -15.65 4.84
CA PHE A 341 -1.01 -15.95 4.02
C PHE A 341 -0.73 -15.65 2.53
N PRO A 342 -0.88 -16.64 1.62
CA PRO A 342 -0.39 -16.53 0.24
C PRO A 342 -1.35 -15.74 -0.69
N VAL A 343 -1.92 -14.62 -0.24
CA VAL A 343 -2.75 -13.75 -1.10
C VAL A 343 -1.90 -12.90 -2.04
N ASN A 344 -0.67 -12.57 -1.64
CA ASN A 344 0.26 -11.86 -2.52
C ASN A 344 0.55 -12.63 -3.80
N GLU A 345 0.60 -13.97 -3.74
CA GLU A 345 0.79 -14.81 -4.93
C GLU A 345 -0.40 -14.70 -5.89
N LEU A 346 -1.63 -14.62 -5.37
CA LEU A 346 -2.83 -14.44 -6.17
C LEU A 346 -2.86 -13.07 -6.83
N LEU A 347 -2.51 -12.02 -6.09
CA LEU A 347 -2.54 -10.64 -6.60
C LEU A 347 -1.36 -10.31 -7.51
N ALA A 348 -0.25 -11.02 -7.37
CA ALA A 348 0.92 -10.89 -8.24
C ALA A 348 0.86 -11.76 -9.50
N ALA A 349 -0.11 -12.68 -9.58
CA ALA A 349 -0.23 -13.64 -10.67
C ALA A 349 -0.51 -12.92 -12.01
N GLY A 350 0.35 -13.16 -13.00
CA GLY A 350 0.25 -12.59 -14.35
C GLY A 350 -0.34 -13.54 -15.40
N THR A 351 -0.51 -14.82 -15.07
CA THR A 351 -1.03 -15.85 -15.99
C THR A 351 -2.12 -16.68 -15.32
N LEU A 352 -3.04 -17.23 -16.12
CA LEU A 352 -4.14 -18.08 -15.62
C LEU A 352 -3.65 -19.31 -14.85
N GLU A 353 -2.53 -19.90 -15.27
CA GLU A 353 -1.89 -21.02 -14.57
C GLU A 353 -1.34 -20.61 -13.21
N THR A 354 -0.69 -19.44 -13.11
CA THR A 354 -0.22 -18.93 -11.81
C THR A 354 -1.39 -18.58 -10.88
N ILE A 355 -2.52 -18.09 -11.41
CA ILE A 355 -3.75 -17.87 -10.63
C ILE A 355 -4.27 -19.20 -10.07
N LYS A 356 -4.34 -20.26 -10.90
CA LYS A 356 -4.77 -21.60 -10.47
C LYS A 356 -3.93 -22.12 -9.31
N LEU A 357 -2.60 -22.01 -9.42
CA LEU A 357 -1.66 -22.45 -8.37
C LEU A 357 -1.81 -21.61 -7.10
N ALA A 358 -1.97 -20.29 -7.22
CA ALA A 358 -2.17 -19.40 -6.08
C ALA A 358 -3.48 -19.70 -5.34
N VAL A 359 -4.57 -19.97 -6.06
CA VAL A 359 -5.85 -20.40 -5.46
C VAL A 359 -5.67 -21.70 -4.66
N ALA A 360 -4.97 -22.69 -5.21
CA ALA A 360 -4.69 -23.93 -4.50
C ALA A 360 -3.81 -23.72 -3.25
N ALA A 361 -2.80 -22.84 -3.33
CA ALA A 361 -1.95 -22.48 -2.20
C ALA A 361 -2.75 -21.78 -1.08
N VAL A 362 -3.65 -20.87 -1.44
CA VAL A 362 -4.56 -20.19 -0.51
C VAL A 362 -5.45 -21.18 0.21
N TYR A 363 -6.13 -22.09 -0.50
CA TYR A 363 -6.98 -23.11 0.14
C TYR A 363 -6.20 -24.12 0.97
N SER A 364 -4.99 -24.48 0.57
CA SER A 364 -4.09 -25.32 1.37
C SER A 364 -3.75 -24.66 2.71
N HIS A 365 -3.45 -23.35 2.69
CA HIS A 365 -3.18 -22.58 3.91
C HIS A 365 -4.44 -22.44 4.78
N LEU A 366 -5.61 -22.20 4.18
CA LEU A 366 -6.89 -22.11 4.89
C LEU A 366 -7.26 -23.38 5.70
N ARG A 367 -6.68 -24.55 5.41
CA ARG A 367 -6.87 -25.77 6.23
C ARG A 367 -6.39 -25.61 7.67
N LYS A 368 -5.48 -24.66 7.93
CA LYS A 368 -5.03 -24.29 9.28
C LYS A 368 -6.15 -23.71 10.16
N ILE A 369 -7.33 -23.39 9.60
CA ILE A 369 -8.52 -23.02 10.38
C ILE A 369 -8.90 -24.14 11.38
N ARG A 370 -8.57 -25.41 11.11
CA ARG A 370 -8.85 -26.51 12.03
C ARG A 370 -8.11 -26.40 13.38
N THR A 371 -6.92 -25.82 13.38
CA THR A 371 -6.09 -25.69 14.59
C THR A 371 -6.31 -24.37 15.33
N THR A 372 -7.02 -23.43 14.72
CA THR A 372 -7.27 -22.09 15.28
C THR A 372 -8.72 -21.96 15.75
N SER A 373 -8.99 -21.10 16.73
CA SER A 373 -10.37 -20.83 17.16
C SER A 373 -11.07 -19.78 16.29
N TYR A 374 -10.73 -19.70 15.00
CA TYR A 374 -11.23 -18.65 14.11
C TYR A 374 -12.75 -18.81 13.86
N PRO A 375 -13.56 -17.73 13.94
CA PRO A 375 -15.01 -17.84 13.79
C PRO A 375 -15.40 -18.25 12.37
N ALA A 376 -16.33 -19.22 12.25
CA ALA A 376 -16.76 -19.75 10.94
C ALA A 376 -17.37 -18.67 10.03
N GLN A 377 -18.13 -17.73 10.59
CA GLN A 377 -18.71 -16.61 9.85
C GLN A 377 -17.63 -15.69 9.27
N ARG A 378 -16.60 -15.37 10.06
CA ARG A 378 -15.46 -14.55 9.63
C ARG A 378 -14.65 -15.25 8.53
N ALA A 379 -14.57 -16.57 8.56
CA ALA A 379 -13.96 -17.38 7.49
C ALA A 379 -14.71 -17.30 6.17
N ILE A 380 -16.05 -17.31 6.21
CA ILE A 380 -16.87 -17.18 4.99
C ILE A 380 -16.65 -15.80 4.35
N TYR A 381 -16.64 -14.73 5.14
CA TYR A 381 -16.36 -13.39 4.60
C TYR A 381 -14.94 -13.26 4.04
N LEU A 382 -13.94 -13.90 4.66
CA LEU A 382 -12.59 -13.96 4.11
C LEU A 382 -12.59 -14.64 2.73
N VAL A 383 -13.31 -15.75 2.57
CA VAL A 383 -13.44 -16.43 1.26
C VAL A 383 -14.18 -15.57 0.23
N GLU A 384 -15.19 -14.81 0.64
CA GLU A 384 -15.85 -13.82 -0.24
C GLU A 384 -14.88 -12.72 -0.69
N ALA A 385 -14.03 -12.22 0.21
CA ALA A 385 -13.01 -11.23 -0.12
C ALA A 385 -11.99 -11.81 -1.12
N ILE A 386 -11.49 -13.03 -0.88
CA ILE A 386 -10.60 -13.74 -1.82
C ILE A 386 -11.29 -13.93 -3.18
N SER A 387 -12.59 -14.22 -3.20
CA SER A 387 -13.35 -14.31 -4.46
C SER A 387 -13.44 -12.96 -5.20
N ARG A 388 -13.48 -11.82 -4.51
CA ARG A 388 -13.46 -10.49 -5.14
C ARG A 388 -12.07 -10.19 -5.70
N ASP A 389 -11.03 -10.55 -4.96
CA ASP A 389 -9.63 -10.41 -5.38
C ASP A 389 -9.35 -11.28 -6.62
N LEU A 390 -9.79 -12.54 -6.63
CA LEU A 390 -9.72 -13.44 -7.78
C LEU A 390 -10.43 -12.86 -9.00
N ASN A 391 -11.64 -12.33 -8.84
CA ASN A 391 -12.40 -11.74 -9.94
C ASN A 391 -11.66 -10.54 -10.55
N THR A 392 -11.07 -9.69 -9.71
CA THR A 392 -10.29 -8.53 -10.15
C THR A 392 -9.05 -8.96 -10.93
N GLN A 393 -8.32 -9.97 -10.45
CA GLN A 393 -7.14 -10.50 -11.14
C GLN A 393 -7.49 -11.23 -12.43
N LEU A 394 -8.56 -12.02 -12.45
CA LEU A 394 -9.06 -12.66 -13.67
C LEU A 394 -9.41 -11.61 -14.73
N LEU A 395 -10.10 -10.52 -14.35
CA LEU A 395 -10.40 -9.44 -15.28
C LEU A 395 -9.13 -8.74 -15.80
N LYS A 396 -8.12 -8.53 -14.94
CA LYS A 396 -6.83 -7.94 -15.33
C LYS A 396 -6.10 -8.82 -16.36
N VAL A 397 -6.01 -10.12 -16.10
CA VAL A 397 -5.37 -11.09 -17.01
C VAL A 397 -6.17 -11.24 -18.30
N LEU A 398 -7.49 -11.43 -18.23
CA LEU A 398 -8.37 -11.55 -19.41
C LEU A 398 -8.35 -10.29 -20.29
N GLY A 399 -8.25 -9.10 -19.69
CA GLY A 399 -8.12 -7.83 -20.42
C GLY A 399 -6.89 -7.76 -21.32
N MET A 400 -5.82 -8.48 -20.98
CA MET A 400 -4.59 -8.52 -21.78
C MET A 400 -4.72 -9.35 -23.07
N TYR A 401 -5.62 -10.32 -23.11
CA TYR A 401 -5.75 -11.25 -24.24
C TYR A 401 -6.60 -10.70 -25.39
N LYS A 402 -7.32 -9.58 -25.22
CA LYS A 402 -8.22 -9.01 -26.25
C LYS A 402 -9.00 -10.09 -27.02
N LEU A 403 -9.68 -10.97 -26.28
CA LEU A 403 -10.27 -12.24 -26.74
C LEU A 403 -11.06 -12.19 -28.06
N MET A 404 -11.67 -11.04 -28.41
CA MET A 404 -12.45 -10.85 -29.63
C MET A 404 -11.60 -10.69 -30.92
N LEU A 405 -10.29 -10.43 -30.78
CA LEU A 405 -9.38 -10.19 -31.90
C LEU A 405 -8.44 -11.37 -32.16
N VAL A 406 -8.57 -12.43 -31.36
CA VAL A 406 -7.68 -13.58 -31.34
C VAL A 406 -8.27 -14.73 -32.16
N THR A 407 -7.42 -15.63 -32.66
CA THR A 407 -7.87 -16.82 -33.40
C THR A 407 -8.67 -17.76 -32.50
N TYR A 408 -9.53 -18.58 -33.10
CA TYR A 408 -10.35 -19.53 -32.35
C TYR A 408 -9.51 -20.50 -31.50
N GLU A 409 -8.38 -20.99 -32.02
CA GLU A 409 -7.50 -21.93 -31.31
C GLU A 409 -6.89 -21.32 -30.03
N GLU A 410 -6.39 -20.08 -30.11
CA GLU A 410 -5.86 -19.36 -28.95
C GLU A 410 -6.98 -19.00 -27.96
N PHE A 411 -8.17 -18.68 -28.46
CA PHE A 411 -9.36 -18.45 -27.63
C PHE A 411 -9.77 -19.71 -26.87
N GLU A 412 -9.87 -20.88 -27.52
CA GLU A 412 -10.22 -22.15 -26.88
C GLU A 412 -9.21 -22.52 -25.79
N GLN A 413 -7.91 -22.34 -26.04
CA GLN A 413 -6.87 -22.60 -25.05
C GLN A 413 -6.99 -21.70 -23.81
N VAL A 414 -7.16 -20.39 -24.01
CA VAL A 414 -7.30 -19.42 -22.90
C VAL A 414 -8.58 -19.70 -22.09
N MET A 415 -9.69 -19.99 -22.76
CA MET A 415 -10.96 -20.29 -22.09
C MET A 415 -10.93 -21.62 -21.34
N GLY A 416 -10.24 -22.64 -21.89
CA GLY A 416 -9.96 -23.89 -21.20
C GLY A 416 -9.14 -23.69 -19.92
N GLN A 417 -8.13 -22.81 -19.95
CA GLN A 417 -7.37 -22.44 -18.76
C GLN A 417 -8.22 -21.68 -17.73
N CYS A 418 -9.08 -20.76 -18.16
CA CYS A 418 -10.02 -20.06 -17.28
C CYS A 418 -11.00 -21.00 -16.58
N PHE A 419 -11.60 -21.95 -17.30
CA PHE A 419 -12.43 -22.97 -16.67
C PHE A 419 -11.63 -23.88 -15.74
N GLY A 420 -10.37 -24.17 -16.07
CA GLY A 420 -9.46 -24.85 -15.18
C GLY A 420 -9.32 -24.14 -13.83
N VAL A 421 -9.26 -22.79 -13.82
CA VAL A 421 -9.24 -21.99 -12.58
C VAL A 421 -10.59 -22.09 -11.84
N PHE A 422 -11.72 -21.91 -12.53
CA PHE A 422 -13.04 -21.99 -11.89
C PHE A 422 -13.32 -23.37 -11.27
N ASN A 423 -13.00 -24.45 -11.98
CA ASN A 423 -13.18 -25.80 -11.48
C ASN A 423 -12.31 -26.06 -10.24
N THR A 424 -11.04 -25.64 -10.25
CA THR A 424 -10.20 -25.77 -9.05
C THR A 424 -10.71 -24.95 -7.88
N TRP A 425 -11.28 -23.77 -8.13
CA TRP A 425 -11.90 -22.97 -7.09
C TRP A 425 -13.10 -23.71 -6.50
N ASP A 426 -14.01 -24.20 -7.32
CA ASP A 426 -15.23 -24.89 -6.86
C ASP A 426 -14.88 -26.18 -6.08
N GLU A 427 -13.92 -26.98 -6.56
CA GLU A 427 -13.47 -28.19 -5.88
C GLU A 427 -12.85 -27.89 -4.50
N GLU A 428 -11.96 -26.90 -4.41
CA GLU A 428 -11.34 -26.54 -3.12
C GLU A 428 -12.33 -25.83 -2.19
N TYR A 429 -13.26 -25.05 -2.74
CA TYR A 429 -14.35 -24.41 -1.98
C TYR A 429 -15.29 -25.46 -1.38
N ASP A 430 -15.66 -26.51 -2.11
CA ASP A 430 -16.50 -27.59 -1.61
C ASP A 430 -15.80 -28.41 -0.51
N LYS A 431 -14.49 -28.67 -0.67
CA LYS A 431 -13.67 -29.28 0.39
C LYS A 431 -13.62 -28.39 1.63
N PHE A 432 -13.43 -27.08 1.45
CA PHE A 432 -13.35 -26.11 2.53
C PHE A 432 -14.68 -25.95 3.29
N THR A 433 -15.80 -25.83 2.58
CA THR A 433 -17.13 -25.75 3.20
C THR A 433 -17.50 -27.03 3.94
N SER A 434 -17.11 -28.20 3.41
CA SER A 434 -17.26 -29.49 4.11
C SER A 434 -16.46 -29.51 5.42
N GLN A 435 -15.22 -29.01 5.42
CA GLN A 435 -14.39 -28.88 6.62
C GLN A 435 -15.00 -27.92 7.65
N LEU A 436 -15.48 -26.75 7.21
CA LEU A 436 -16.14 -25.79 8.09
C LEU A 436 -17.41 -26.36 8.74
N ARG A 437 -18.20 -27.14 7.99
CA ARG A 437 -19.39 -27.83 8.53
C ARG A 437 -19.02 -28.88 9.58
N GLU A 438 -17.94 -29.62 9.37
CA GLU A 438 -17.45 -30.59 10.35
C GLU A 438 -16.99 -29.89 11.64
N MET A 439 -16.29 -28.76 11.51
CA MET A 439 -15.89 -27.93 12.65
C MET A 439 -17.08 -27.34 13.41
N SER A 440 -18.08 -26.79 12.71
CA SER A 440 -19.28 -26.23 13.35
C SER A 440 -20.12 -27.32 14.03
N LYS A 441 -20.11 -28.54 13.51
CA LYS A 441 -20.77 -29.70 14.13
C LYS A 441 -20.05 -30.17 15.40
N LYS A 442 -18.74 -29.97 15.52
CA LYS A 442 -17.96 -30.26 16.74
C LYS A 442 -18.10 -29.19 17.81
N LYS A 443 -18.19 -27.90 17.42
CA LYS A 443 -18.38 -26.73 18.32
C LYS A 443 -19.85 -26.49 18.74
N ARG A 444 -20.69 -27.53 18.70
CA ARG A 444 -22.17 -27.46 18.77
C ARG A 444 -22.68 -26.86 20.08
N GLU A 445 -22.78 -25.53 20.17
CA GLU A 445 -23.76 -24.90 21.08
C GLU A 445 -24.32 -23.49 20.70
N GLU A 446 -23.72 -22.64 19.84
CA GLU A 446 -24.28 -21.26 19.71
C GLU A 446 -24.81 -20.75 18.36
N THR A 447 -24.51 -21.33 17.19
CA THR A 447 -24.96 -20.73 15.91
C THR A 447 -25.92 -21.62 15.14
N LEU A 448 -27.11 -21.83 15.70
CA LEU A 448 -28.28 -22.32 14.98
C LEU A 448 -28.88 -21.15 14.17
N LYS A 449 -28.91 -21.34 12.83
CA LYS A 449 -29.38 -20.42 11.77
C LYS A 449 -28.32 -19.48 11.18
N PHE A 450 -27.24 -20.03 10.61
CA PHE A 450 -26.39 -19.27 9.70
C PHE A 450 -26.63 -19.66 8.23
N SER A 451 -26.81 -18.66 7.37
CA SER A 451 -26.88 -18.82 5.92
C SER A 451 -25.47 -19.03 5.37
N TRP A 452 -25.12 -20.28 5.04
CA TRP A 452 -23.85 -20.68 4.42
C TRP A 452 -23.72 -20.27 2.95
N ARG A 453 -24.28 -19.12 2.57
CA ARG A 453 -24.22 -18.63 1.18
C ARG A 453 -23.08 -17.64 1.07
N ALA A 454 -21.90 -18.12 0.71
CA ALA A 454 -20.85 -17.24 0.21
C ALA A 454 -21.30 -16.69 -1.15
N ASN A 455 -21.46 -15.37 -1.26
CA ASN A 455 -21.76 -14.72 -2.51
C ASN A 455 -20.46 -14.58 -3.32
N SER A 456 -20.21 -15.56 -4.17
CA SER A 456 -19.00 -15.65 -4.98
C SER A 456 -19.08 -14.69 -6.16
N ALA A 457 -18.34 -13.58 -6.09
CA ALA A 457 -18.32 -12.55 -7.14
C ALA A 457 -17.89 -13.11 -8.52
N HIS A 458 -17.00 -14.11 -8.53
CA HIS A 458 -16.51 -14.74 -9.76
C HIS A 458 -17.57 -15.55 -10.51
N LYS A 459 -18.69 -15.96 -9.89
CA LYS A 459 -19.77 -16.69 -10.58
C LYS A 459 -20.45 -15.84 -11.66
N ARG A 460 -20.61 -14.54 -11.40
CA ARG A 460 -21.13 -13.60 -12.41
C ARG A 460 -20.18 -13.48 -13.61
N LEU A 461 -18.88 -13.52 -13.36
CA LEU A 461 -17.87 -13.53 -14.42
C LEU A 461 -17.93 -14.85 -15.21
N GLN A 462 -18.02 -15.99 -14.51
CA GLN A 462 -18.16 -17.31 -15.11
C GLN A 462 -19.37 -17.39 -16.05
N GLU A 463 -20.55 -16.92 -15.64
CA GLU A 463 -21.74 -16.86 -16.50
C GLU A 463 -21.50 -16.03 -17.78
N ARG A 464 -20.78 -14.91 -17.66
CA ARG A 464 -20.45 -14.04 -18.80
C ARG A 464 -19.45 -14.70 -19.75
N VAL A 465 -18.44 -15.38 -19.21
CA VAL A 465 -17.42 -16.15 -19.94
C VAL A 465 -18.10 -17.30 -20.70
N THR A 466 -19.02 -18.04 -20.07
CA THR A 466 -19.79 -19.10 -20.73
C THR A 466 -20.61 -18.55 -21.91
N LYS A 467 -21.33 -17.44 -21.71
CA LYS A 467 -22.08 -16.78 -22.81
C LYS A 467 -21.18 -16.34 -23.96
N MET A 468 -19.96 -15.91 -23.67
CA MET A 468 -19.00 -15.51 -24.69
C MET A 468 -18.56 -16.70 -25.54
N ILE A 469 -18.35 -17.88 -24.93
CA ILE A 469 -18.02 -19.11 -25.65
C ILE A 469 -19.19 -19.54 -26.53
N GLU A 470 -20.42 -19.54 -25.99
CA GLU A 470 -21.61 -19.86 -26.77
C GLU A 470 -21.73 -18.95 -27.99
N TRP A 471 -21.44 -17.66 -27.83
CA TRP A 471 -21.43 -16.69 -28.92
C TRP A 471 -20.34 -16.99 -29.97
N VAL A 472 -19.11 -17.27 -29.56
CA VAL A 472 -18.01 -17.60 -30.48
C VAL A 472 -18.32 -18.91 -31.24
N LEU A 473 -18.76 -19.96 -30.55
CA LEU A 473 -19.16 -21.23 -31.16
C LEU A 473 -20.30 -21.05 -32.17
N HIS A 474 -21.30 -20.22 -31.84
CA HIS A 474 -22.39 -19.91 -32.76
C HIS A 474 -21.91 -19.14 -33.99
N SER A 475 -21.02 -18.16 -33.80
CA SER A 475 -20.43 -17.39 -34.90
C SER A 475 -19.61 -18.26 -35.84
N ASP A 476 -18.80 -19.18 -35.31
CA ASP A 476 -17.95 -20.07 -36.10
C ASP A 476 -18.79 -21.12 -36.85
N SER A 477 -19.84 -21.66 -36.21
CA SER A 477 -20.84 -22.52 -36.87
C SER A 477 -21.56 -21.81 -38.02
N CYS A 478 -21.90 -20.53 -37.84
CA CYS A 478 -22.49 -19.70 -38.89
C CYS A 478 -21.51 -19.42 -40.04
N VAL A 479 -20.24 -19.13 -39.74
CA VAL A 479 -19.19 -18.94 -40.76
C VAL A 479 -18.96 -20.23 -41.55
N LEU A 480 -18.81 -21.37 -40.87
CA LEU A 480 -18.70 -22.70 -41.51
C LEU A 480 -19.92 -23.01 -42.38
N ARG A 481 -21.14 -22.70 -41.92
CA ARG A 481 -22.38 -22.86 -42.72
C ARG A 481 -22.44 -21.91 -43.92
N CYS A 482 -21.88 -20.71 -43.83
CA CYS A 482 -21.81 -19.76 -44.94
C CYS A 482 -20.73 -20.12 -45.96
N VAL A 483 -19.60 -20.67 -45.53
CA VAL A 483 -18.51 -21.13 -46.40
C VAL A 483 -18.91 -22.40 -47.16
N TYR A 484 -19.65 -23.32 -46.54
CA TYR A 484 -20.17 -24.53 -47.21
C TYR A 484 -21.46 -24.32 -48.04
N ARG A 485 -22.06 -23.11 -48.01
CA ARG A 485 -23.24 -22.74 -48.83
C ARG A 485 -22.90 -21.89 -50.06
N ARG A 486 -21.64 -21.55 -50.28
CA ARG A 486 -21.12 -21.05 -51.56
C ARG A 486 -20.46 -22.18 -52.32
#